data_AF-A0A838DGX7-F1
#
_entry.id   AF-A0A838DGX7-F1
#
_cell.length_a   1.000
_cell.length_b   1.000
_cell.length_c   1.000
_cell.angle_alpha   90.00
_cell.angle_beta   90.00
_cell.angle_gamma   90.00
#
_symmetry.space_group_name_H-M   'P 1'
#
loop_
_entity.id
_entity.type
_entity.pdbx_description
1 polymer ?
#
loop_
_entity_poly.entity_id
_entity_poly.type
_entity_poly.pdbx_seq_one_letter_code
_entity_poly.pdbx_strand_id
1 'polypeptide(L)'
;MNNLMPPTAGAFPFPPVLSATGAFRDLRTLEPAAGLVPFAVNSPLWTDGAIKARWMAVPNDGAPYTRDEQIGFAPIGEWTFPNGTVFVKQFDLTVDERTGERRRLETRLIVRNSEGAVYGVTYKWRPDNSDADLLPDGLEEDIAITNATGATRVQRYSYPSRADCLFCHNQQANYILGAKTHQLNGEMMYPETGRTDNQLRTLNHLGMLNPAPSEASFATYLRSVAVTNPTATVQHRMRSWIDANCSHCHRPGGFGPGYDGRFYTPLEQQNLINTYVRFRDLARSQLYQRDNSLDDFKMPPLAKNVIHEEAMGTLRQWIASPLKVLAVSLSGDAQRLAVRFNSRIDPQTIAADYFALDRGATVTGAAPGSESDVVILTVSPLEIGQSYVLTVSNVQDTAPSANTIWPRSLKSFAAKFAEVSTSPRLANISTRVQVDRDDRAMIGGFIARGSMPKRVMLRGIGPSLTSAGISGVLVNPTLELFDRSGALIATNDDWEENANQQEMIDSGLAPVSPNESAILTTLPSNETGVAYTVVLRGRAGSTGVGLVEVYDLDRDSDSQLANISTRGFAQADDGVIIGGLIVSGTDARKVILRAIG
;
A
#
# COMPACT_ATOMS: atom_id res chain seq x y z
N MET A 1 -19.73 -24.96 -30.69
CA MET A 1 -18.85 -24.79 -31.86
C MET A 1 -18.06 -26.07 -32.02
N ASN A 2 -18.18 -26.78 -33.15
CA ASN A 2 -17.03 -27.59 -33.59
C ASN A 2 -15.90 -26.58 -33.74
N ASN A 3 -14.89 -26.62 -32.87
CA ASN A 3 -13.76 -25.69 -32.90
C ASN A 3 -13.09 -25.79 -34.28
N LEU A 4 -13.52 -24.95 -35.22
CA LEU A 4 -12.99 -24.83 -36.57
C LEU A 4 -11.66 -24.08 -36.59
N MET A 5 -11.08 -23.75 -35.42
CA MET A 5 -9.67 -23.40 -35.34
C MET A 5 -8.86 -24.70 -35.31
N PRO A 6 -8.21 -25.07 -36.43
CA PRO A 6 -7.67 -26.40 -36.62
C PRO A 6 -6.54 -26.69 -35.60
N PRO A 7 -6.52 -27.88 -34.99
CA PRO A 7 -5.51 -28.24 -34.03
C PRO A 7 -4.32 -28.90 -34.74
N THR A 8 -3.37 -28.16 -35.33
CA THR A 8 -2.18 -28.83 -35.91
C THR A 8 -0.91 -28.01 -35.90
N ALA A 9 0.18 -28.74 -35.63
CA ALA A 9 1.57 -28.38 -35.90
C ALA A 9 1.77 -27.89 -37.35
N GLY A 10 2.58 -26.84 -37.51
CA GLY A 10 2.92 -26.24 -38.81
C GLY A 10 2.14 -24.96 -39.16
N ALA A 11 2.69 -24.16 -40.06
CA ALA A 11 2.17 -22.87 -40.50
C ALA A 11 0.87 -23.03 -41.34
N PHE A 12 -0.28 -23.11 -40.69
CA PHE A 12 -1.57 -22.95 -41.36
C PHE A 12 -1.88 -21.45 -41.55
N PRO A 13 -2.39 -21.01 -42.72
CA PRO A 13 -2.78 -19.61 -42.88
C PRO A 13 -4.04 -19.35 -42.04
N PHE A 14 -3.86 -18.59 -40.96
CA PHE A 14 -4.99 -18.02 -40.22
C PHE A 14 -5.89 -17.24 -41.18
N PRO A 15 -7.21 -17.20 -40.93
CA PRO A 15 -8.11 -16.40 -41.76
C PRO A 15 -7.58 -14.97 -41.86
N PRO A 16 -7.47 -14.38 -43.07
CA PRO A 16 -6.86 -13.07 -43.25
C PRO A 16 -7.68 -11.94 -42.61
N VAL A 17 -8.96 -12.19 -42.31
CA VAL A 17 -9.89 -11.24 -41.69
C VAL A 17 -10.60 -11.89 -40.50
N LEU A 18 -10.99 -11.06 -39.52
CA LEU A 18 -11.62 -11.51 -38.28
C LEU A 18 -12.99 -12.14 -38.52
N SER A 19 -13.79 -11.60 -39.45
CA SER A 19 -15.10 -12.18 -39.83
C SER A 19 -15.01 -13.65 -40.23
N ALA A 20 -13.89 -14.06 -40.84
CA ALA A 20 -13.66 -15.44 -41.28
C ALA A 20 -13.19 -16.39 -40.16
N THR A 21 -12.94 -15.88 -38.95
CA THR A 21 -12.58 -16.72 -37.78
C THR A 21 -13.78 -17.40 -37.14
N GLY A 22 -14.99 -16.87 -37.35
CA GLY A 22 -16.20 -17.32 -36.67
C GLY A 22 -16.29 -16.91 -35.20
N ALA A 23 -15.42 -16.02 -34.69
CA ALA A 23 -15.45 -15.57 -33.29
C ALA A 23 -16.70 -14.72 -32.95
N PHE A 24 -17.22 -13.97 -33.92
CA PHE A 24 -18.37 -13.08 -33.73
C PHE A 24 -19.44 -13.37 -34.77
N ARG A 25 -20.71 -13.35 -34.33
CA ARG A 25 -21.88 -13.39 -35.22
C ARG A 25 -22.15 -12.04 -35.85
N ASP A 26 -21.86 -10.97 -35.11
CA ASP A 26 -21.97 -9.60 -35.59
C ASP A 26 -20.76 -8.79 -35.11
N LEU A 27 -19.94 -8.35 -36.05
CA LEU A 27 -18.78 -7.52 -35.77
C LEU A 27 -19.15 -6.11 -35.34
N ARG A 28 -20.32 -5.58 -35.72
CA ARG A 28 -20.73 -4.22 -35.32
C ARG A 28 -21.03 -4.13 -33.84
N THR A 29 -21.65 -5.15 -33.27
CA THR A 29 -22.00 -5.22 -31.85
C THR A 29 -20.99 -6.03 -31.03
N LEU A 30 -20.07 -6.73 -31.72
CA LEU A 30 -19.20 -7.76 -31.13
C LEU A 30 -20.00 -8.87 -30.43
N GLU A 31 -21.15 -9.23 -30.99
CA GLU A 31 -21.95 -10.36 -30.52
C GLU A 31 -21.14 -11.65 -30.71
N PRO A 32 -20.74 -12.35 -29.63
CA PRO A 32 -19.90 -13.54 -29.74
C PRO A 32 -20.64 -14.69 -30.42
N ALA A 33 -19.89 -15.59 -31.04
CA ALA A 33 -20.46 -16.82 -31.56
C ALA A 33 -20.92 -17.78 -30.45
N ALA A 34 -21.90 -18.63 -30.77
CA ALA A 34 -22.50 -19.56 -29.83
C ALA A 34 -21.45 -20.54 -29.25
N GLY A 35 -21.17 -20.43 -27.94
CA GLY A 35 -20.15 -21.22 -27.24
C GLY A 35 -18.93 -20.42 -26.76
N LEU A 36 -18.82 -19.14 -27.13
CA LEU A 36 -17.85 -18.23 -26.52
C LEU A 36 -18.44 -17.66 -25.22
N VAL A 37 -17.96 -18.16 -24.09
CA VAL A 37 -18.41 -17.74 -22.77
C VAL A 37 -17.66 -16.46 -22.38
N PRO A 38 -18.36 -15.33 -22.12
CA PRO A 38 -17.72 -14.10 -21.69
C PRO A 38 -17.16 -14.25 -20.26
N PHE A 39 -16.02 -13.60 -20.01
CA PHE A 39 -15.46 -13.53 -18.66
C PHE A 39 -14.70 -12.21 -18.41
N ALA A 40 -14.56 -11.85 -17.15
CA ALA A 40 -13.81 -10.71 -16.65
C ALA A 40 -12.73 -11.15 -15.65
N VAL A 41 -11.68 -10.36 -15.57
CA VAL A 41 -10.60 -10.55 -14.58
C VAL A 41 -10.70 -9.43 -13.54
N ASN A 42 -10.62 -9.80 -12.27
CA ASN A 42 -10.71 -8.85 -11.15
C ASN A 42 -9.59 -7.79 -11.17
N SER A 43 -8.39 -8.16 -11.62
CA SER A 43 -7.25 -7.24 -11.80
C SER A 43 -6.68 -7.38 -13.22
N PRO A 44 -7.01 -6.46 -14.13
CA PRO A 44 -6.60 -6.57 -15.52
C PRO A 44 -5.11 -6.24 -15.73
N LEU A 45 -4.47 -6.99 -16.64
CA LEU A 45 -3.18 -6.61 -17.23
C LEU A 45 -3.29 -5.21 -17.86
N TRP A 46 -2.32 -4.35 -17.54
CA TRP A 46 -2.14 -3.04 -18.14
C TRP A 46 -1.70 -3.16 -19.60
N THR A 47 -2.28 -2.35 -20.46
CA THR A 47 -1.97 -2.35 -21.90
C THR A 47 -2.17 -0.93 -22.42
N ASP A 48 -1.41 0.01 -21.84
CA ASP A 48 -1.45 1.44 -22.18
C ASP A 48 -2.88 2.03 -22.20
N GLY A 49 -3.68 1.72 -21.17
CA GLY A 49 -5.05 2.21 -21.04
C GLY A 49 -6.10 1.46 -21.87
N ALA A 50 -5.74 0.43 -22.63
CA ALA A 50 -6.73 -0.34 -23.41
C ALA A 50 -7.70 -1.12 -22.52
N ILE A 51 -8.99 -0.90 -22.80
CA ILE A 51 -10.15 -1.57 -22.20
C ILE A 51 -10.35 -2.90 -22.92
N LYS A 52 -10.64 -3.95 -22.16
CA LYS A 52 -10.63 -5.33 -22.67
C LYS A 52 -11.91 -6.08 -22.38
N ALA A 53 -12.56 -6.57 -23.44
CA ALA A 53 -13.59 -7.62 -23.37
C ALA A 53 -12.95 -8.98 -23.68
N ARG A 54 -13.45 -10.06 -23.06
CA ARG A 54 -12.84 -11.39 -23.15
C ARG A 54 -13.88 -12.48 -23.25
N TRP A 55 -13.56 -13.49 -24.02
CA TRP A 55 -14.34 -14.71 -24.15
C TRP A 55 -13.43 -15.93 -24.17
N MET A 56 -13.96 -17.07 -23.72
CA MET A 56 -13.31 -18.37 -23.84
C MET A 56 -14.25 -19.37 -24.51
N ALA A 57 -13.68 -20.23 -25.34
CA ALA A 57 -14.35 -21.41 -25.88
C ALA A 57 -13.47 -22.62 -25.60
N VAL A 58 -14.03 -23.64 -24.95
CA VAL A 58 -13.38 -24.94 -24.82
C VAL A 58 -13.99 -25.90 -25.86
N PRO A 59 -13.25 -26.94 -26.32
CA PRO A 59 -13.82 -27.98 -27.16
C PRO A 59 -15.09 -28.55 -26.52
N ASN A 60 -16.11 -28.78 -27.35
CA ASN A 60 -17.40 -29.29 -26.91
C ASN A 60 -18.09 -29.96 -28.10
N ASP A 61 -18.23 -31.28 -28.06
CA ASP A 61 -19.00 -32.05 -29.04
C ASP A 61 -20.49 -32.23 -28.65
N GLY A 62 -20.87 -31.79 -27.44
CA GLY A 62 -22.22 -31.80 -26.91
C GLY A 62 -22.21 -31.79 -25.38
N ALA A 63 -23.32 -31.35 -24.76
CA ALA A 63 -23.48 -31.50 -23.32
C ALA A 63 -23.84 -32.98 -22.98
N PRO A 64 -23.36 -33.53 -21.85
CA PRO A 64 -22.45 -32.91 -20.88
C PRO A 64 -20.99 -32.93 -21.34
N TYR A 65 -20.22 -31.92 -20.94
CA TYR A 65 -18.76 -31.90 -21.14
C TYR A 65 -18.12 -33.18 -20.60
N THR A 66 -17.33 -33.84 -21.43
CA THR A 66 -16.49 -34.96 -21.00
C THR A 66 -15.26 -34.45 -20.24
N ARG A 67 -14.57 -35.35 -19.53
CA ARG A 67 -13.38 -34.99 -18.73
C ARG A 67 -12.29 -34.32 -19.56
N ASP A 68 -12.13 -34.71 -20.83
CA ASP A 68 -11.12 -34.19 -21.74
C ASP A 68 -11.52 -32.84 -22.37
N GLU A 69 -12.76 -32.41 -22.19
CA GLU A 69 -13.31 -31.13 -22.64
C GLU A 69 -13.44 -30.11 -21.50
N GLN A 70 -13.22 -30.54 -20.27
CA GLN A 70 -13.30 -29.70 -19.08
C GLN A 70 -11.99 -28.96 -18.81
N ILE A 71 -12.11 -27.78 -18.23
CA ILE A 71 -11.02 -27.01 -17.66
C ILE A 71 -10.56 -27.72 -16.38
N GLY A 72 -9.27 -28.04 -16.30
CA GLY A 72 -8.65 -28.49 -15.06
C GLY A 72 -8.59 -27.33 -14.08
N PHE A 73 -9.59 -27.25 -13.21
CA PHE A 73 -9.74 -26.25 -12.19
C PHE A 73 -8.70 -26.46 -11.08
N ALA A 74 -8.07 -25.38 -10.64
CA ALA A 74 -7.19 -25.37 -9.48
C ALA A 74 -7.60 -24.23 -8.54
N PRO A 75 -7.86 -24.49 -7.23
CA PRO A 75 -8.25 -23.44 -6.29
C PRO A 75 -7.14 -22.40 -6.08
N ILE A 76 -5.88 -22.81 -6.28
CA ILE A 76 -4.69 -21.97 -6.30
C ILE A 76 -3.85 -22.34 -7.53
N GLY A 77 -3.10 -21.38 -8.07
CA GLY A 77 -2.23 -21.65 -9.21
C GLY A 77 -2.89 -21.49 -10.58
N GLU A 78 -2.28 -22.14 -11.56
CA GLU A 78 -2.73 -22.10 -12.96
C GLU A 78 -3.81 -23.16 -13.18
N TRP A 79 -4.84 -22.81 -13.96
CA TRP A 79 -5.74 -23.80 -14.52
C TRP A 79 -5.08 -24.48 -15.72
N THR A 80 -5.52 -25.71 -16.04
CA THR A 80 -5.18 -26.37 -17.30
C THR A 80 -6.39 -26.34 -18.23
N PHE A 81 -6.13 -26.22 -19.53
CA PHE A 81 -7.18 -26.10 -20.54
C PHE A 81 -7.08 -27.26 -21.52
N PRO A 82 -8.22 -27.76 -22.03
CA PRO A 82 -8.23 -28.80 -23.05
C PRO A 82 -7.66 -28.28 -24.38
N ASN A 83 -7.03 -29.16 -25.15
CA ASN A 83 -6.45 -28.79 -26.45
C ASN A 83 -7.55 -28.37 -27.42
N GLY A 84 -7.35 -27.25 -28.13
CA GLY A 84 -8.38 -26.59 -28.91
C GLY A 84 -9.13 -25.48 -28.17
N THR A 85 -8.84 -25.22 -26.89
CA THR A 85 -9.37 -24.01 -26.22
C THR A 85 -8.91 -22.74 -26.94
N VAL A 86 -9.86 -21.81 -27.16
CA VAL A 86 -9.63 -20.50 -27.76
C VAL A 86 -10.00 -19.42 -26.75
N PHE A 87 -9.10 -18.47 -26.53
CA PHE A 87 -9.38 -17.22 -25.83
C PHE A 87 -9.43 -16.07 -26.83
N VAL A 88 -10.50 -15.30 -26.82
CA VAL A 88 -10.69 -14.11 -27.64
C VAL A 88 -10.63 -12.89 -26.74
N LYS A 89 -9.84 -11.89 -27.11
CA LYS A 89 -9.73 -10.61 -26.40
C LYS A 89 -9.93 -9.46 -27.37
N GLN A 90 -10.92 -8.62 -27.13
CA GLN A 90 -11.09 -7.36 -27.84
C GLN A 90 -10.43 -6.24 -27.03
N PHE A 91 -9.69 -5.35 -27.70
CA PHE A 91 -9.05 -4.18 -27.13
C PHE A 91 -9.61 -2.90 -27.73
N ASP A 92 -10.14 -2.04 -26.88
CA ASP A 92 -10.65 -0.72 -27.23
C ASP A 92 -9.87 0.36 -26.45
N LEU A 93 -9.67 1.52 -27.05
CA LEU A 93 -9.00 2.65 -26.42
C LEU A 93 -9.92 3.87 -26.43
N THR A 94 -10.03 4.55 -25.29
CA THR A 94 -10.71 5.85 -25.22
C THR A 94 -9.88 6.88 -25.99
N VAL A 95 -10.46 7.45 -27.04
CA VAL A 95 -9.80 8.45 -27.91
C VAL A 95 -10.33 9.86 -27.68
N ASP A 96 -11.46 10.01 -26.98
CA ASP A 96 -11.91 11.29 -26.45
C ASP A 96 -12.34 11.10 -24.99
N GLU A 97 -11.55 11.62 -24.06
CA GLU A 97 -11.77 11.51 -22.62
C GLU A 97 -12.95 12.36 -22.12
N ARG A 98 -13.44 13.32 -22.92
CA ARG A 98 -14.60 14.18 -22.57
C ARG A 98 -15.91 13.48 -22.89
N THR A 99 -15.97 12.76 -24.00
CA THR A 99 -17.18 12.06 -24.46
C THR A 99 -17.19 10.59 -24.06
N GLY A 100 -16.01 10.02 -23.75
CA GLY A 100 -15.84 8.58 -23.57
C GLY A 100 -15.83 7.79 -24.87
N GLU A 101 -15.67 8.45 -26.02
CA GLU A 101 -15.58 7.80 -27.33
C GLU A 101 -14.43 6.81 -27.37
N ARG A 102 -14.70 5.61 -27.91
CA ARG A 102 -13.73 4.52 -28.00
C ARG A 102 -13.47 4.13 -29.44
N ARG A 103 -12.20 3.84 -29.72
CA ARG A 103 -11.74 3.23 -30.97
C ARG A 103 -11.40 1.76 -30.73
N ARG A 104 -11.86 0.88 -31.62
CA ARG A 104 -11.41 -0.52 -31.65
C ARG A 104 -10.00 -0.59 -32.19
N LEU A 105 -9.11 -1.25 -31.45
CA LEU A 105 -7.72 -1.39 -31.85
C LEU A 105 -7.48 -2.77 -32.45
N GLU A 106 -7.65 -3.80 -31.63
CA GLU A 106 -7.34 -5.18 -32.02
C GLU A 106 -8.29 -6.21 -31.41
N THR A 107 -8.45 -7.33 -32.13
CA THR A 107 -8.89 -8.60 -31.54
C THR A 107 -7.72 -9.57 -31.51
N ARG A 108 -7.40 -10.12 -30.33
CA ARG A 108 -6.36 -11.13 -30.16
C ARG A 108 -6.95 -12.49 -29.83
N LEU A 109 -6.47 -13.52 -30.52
CA LEU A 109 -6.82 -14.90 -30.25
C LEU A 109 -5.59 -15.61 -29.66
N ILE A 110 -5.77 -16.31 -28.54
CA ILE A 110 -4.80 -17.27 -28.01
C ILE A 110 -5.43 -18.64 -28.10
N VAL A 111 -4.80 -19.55 -28.84
CA VAL A 111 -5.34 -20.88 -29.10
C VAL A 111 -4.40 -21.93 -28.54
N ARG A 112 -4.93 -22.88 -27.78
CA ARG A 112 -4.21 -24.05 -27.33
C ARG A 112 -4.19 -25.11 -28.43
N ASN A 113 -3.00 -25.49 -28.88
CA ASN A 113 -2.84 -26.44 -29.98
C ASN A 113 -2.99 -27.91 -29.51
N SER A 114 -2.94 -28.85 -30.44
CA SER A 114 -3.03 -30.30 -30.16
C SER A 114 -1.85 -30.85 -29.36
N GLU A 115 -0.73 -30.13 -29.29
CA GLU A 115 0.47 -30.50 -28.52
C GLU A 115 0.44 -29.94 -27.09
N GLY A 116 -0.58 -29.16 -26.73
CA GLY A 116 -0.73 -28.55 -25.41
C GLY A 116 0.03 -27.23 -25.21
N ALA A 117 0.72 -26.73 -26.24
CA ALA A 117 1.26 -25.37 -26.28
C ALA A 117 0.19 -24.36 -26.74
N VAL A 118 0.55 -23.08 -26.87
CA VAL A 118 -0.34 -22.06 -27.46
C VAL A 118 0.35 -21.32 -28.59
N TYR A 119 -0.46 -20.68 -29.43
CA TYR A 119 -0.02 -19.62 -30.32
C TYR A 119 -0.97 -18.42 -30.20
N GLY A 120 -0.48 -17.23 -30.53
CA GLY A 120 -1.26 -16.00 -30.55
C GLY A 120 -1.33 -15.37 -31.93
N VAL A 121 -2.49 -14.78 -32.25
CA VAL A 121 -2.67 -13.97 -33.46
C VAL A 121 -3.41 -12.68 -33.13
N THR A 122 -3.06 -11.63 -33.86
CA THR A 122 -3.59 -10.27 -33.68
C THR A 122 -4.28 -9.82 -34.95
N TYR A 123 -5.54 -9.39 -34.85
CA TYR A 123 -6.30 -8.77 -35.92
C TYR A 123 -6.46 -7.28 -35.62
N LYS A 124 -5.97 -6.40 -36.49
CA LYS A 124 -6.11 -4.95 -36.36
C LYS A 124 -7.40 -4.47 -37.00
N TRP A 125 -8.21 -3.73 -36.25
CA TRP A 125 -9.48 -3.20 -36.76
C TRP A 125 -9.26 -2.14 -37.84
N ARG A 126 -10.10 -2.19 -38.88
CA ARG A 126 -10.18 -1.13 -39.90
C ARG A 126 -10.81 0.12 -39.29
N PRO A 127 -10.46 1.33 -39.79
CA PRO A 127 -11.00 2.59 -39.25
C PRO A 127 -12.53 2.69 -39.23
N ASP A 128 -13.21 2.00 -40.16
CA ASP A 128 -14.67 1.99 -40.27
C ASP A 128 -15.36 0.92 -39.40
N ASN A 129 -14.58 0.14 -38.63
CA ASN A 129 -15.04 -0.99 -37.82
C ASN A 129 -15.80 -2.08 -38.62
N SER A 130 -15.60 -2.15 -39.94
CA SER A 130 -16.26 -3.16 -40.79
C SER A 130 -15.72 -4.57 -40.57
N ASP A 131 -14.41 -4.68 -40.35
CA ASP A 131 -13.68 -5.91 -40.08
C ASP A 131 -12.32 -5.61 -39.43
N ALA A 132 -11.55 -6.64 -39.13
CA ALA A 132 -10.17 -6.53 -38.69
C ALA A 132 -9.25 -7.45 -39.51
N ASP A 133 -8.09 -6.94 -39.90
CA ASP A 133 -7.12 -7.63 -40.74
C ASP A 133 -6.04 -8.31 -39.91
N LEU A 134 -5.70 -9.55 -40.26
CA LEU A 134 -4.63 -10.30 -39.59
C LEU A 134 -3.29 -9.57 -39.75
N LEU A 135 -2.63 -9.26 -38.64
CA LEU A 135 -1.28 -8.74 -38.65
C LEU A 135 -0.26 -9.88 -38.84
N PRO A 136 0.64 -9.80 -39.83
CA PRO A 136 1.70 -10.79 -39.99
C PRO A 136 2.76 -10.69 -38.88
N ASP A 137 3.09 -9.45 -38.49
CA ASP A 137 4.10 -9.08 -37.50
C ASP A 137 3.54 -8.05 -36.50
N GLY A 138 4.38 -7.60 -35.56
CA GLY A 138 4.03 -6.51 -34.65
C GLY A 138 3.92 -5.18 -35.37
N LEU A 139 3.13 -4.26 -34.82
CA LEU A 139 2.94 -2.92 -35.37
C LEU A 139 2.95 -1.89 -34.24
N GLU A 140 3.50 -0.73 -34.53
CA GLU A 140 3.44 0.46 -33.68
C GLU A 140 2.54 1.49 -34.36
N GLU A 141 1.58 2.06 -33.62
CA GLU A 141 0.68 3.10 -34.13
C GLU A 141 0.59 4.29 -33.17
N ASP A 142 0.73 5.50 -33.72
CA ASP A 142 0.47 6.73 -32.99
C ASP A 142 -1.02 7.09 -33.09
N ILE A 143 -1.69 7.17 -31.95
CA ILE A 143 -3.12 7.43 -31.82
C ILE A 143 -3.34 8.79 -31.17
N ALA A 144 -4.07 9.67 -31.86
CA ALA A 144 -4.50 10.93 -31.28
C ALA A 144 -5.60 10.70 -30.24
N ILE A 145 -5.43 11.30 -29.06
CA ILE A 145 -6.38 11.26 -27.95
C ILE A 145 -6.70 12.69 -27.55
N THR A 146 -7.99 13.04 -27.57
CA THR A 146 -8.48 14.29 -26.97
C THR A 146 -8.60 14.07 -25.47
N ASN A 147 -7.81 14.81 -24.70
CA ASN A 147 -7.82 14.69 -23.25
C ASN A 147 -9.03 15.39 -22.61
N ALA A 148 -9.18 15.23 -21.30
CA ALA A 148 -10.27 15.85 -20.54
C ALA A 148 -10.34 17.38 -20.63
N THR A 149 -9.23 18.08 -20.93
CA THR A 149 -9.20 19.54 -21.11
C THR A 149 -9.51 19.98 -22.54
N GLY A 150 -9.70 19.05 -23.47
CA GLY A 150 -9.92 19.30 -24.89
C GLY A 150 -8.65 19.45 -25.72
N ALA A 151 -7.47 19.29 -25.13
CA ALA A 151 -6.20 19.26 -25.86
C ALA A 151 -5.93 17.87 -26.44
N THR A 152 -5.28 17.82 -27.62
CA THR A 152 -4.89 16.55 -28.23
C THR A 152 -3.51 16.12 -27.76
N ARG A 153 -3.38 14.88 -27.31
CA ARG A 153 -2.09 14.19 -27.09
C ARG A 153 -1.96 13.02 -28.05
N VAL A 154 -0.73 12.66 -28.42
CA VAL A 154 -0.46 11.44 -29.19
C VAL A 154 -0.01 10.35 -28.23
N GLN A 155 -0.63 9.18 -28.32
CA GLN A 155 -0.26 7.99 -27.60
C GLN A 155 0.19 6.91 -28.57
N ARG A 156 1.42 6.42 -28.40
CA ARG A 156 1.91 5.23 -29.10
C ARG A 156 1.21 3.98 -28.54
N TYR A 157 0.77 3.09 -29.43
CA TYR A 157 0.21 1.79 -29.09
C TYR A 157 0.93 0.67 -29.84
N SER A 158 1.30 -0.38 -29.11
CA SER A 158 2.01 -1.55 -29.63
C SER A 158 1.04 -2.72 -29.84
N TYR A 159 0.85 -3.12 -31.09
CA TYR A 159 0.23 -4.40 -31.47
C TYR A 159 1.32 -5.48 -31.46
N PRO A 160 1.18 -6.55 -30.64
CA PRO A 160 2.23 -7.54 -30.52
C PRO A 160 2.29 -8.45 -31.74
N SER A 161 3.52 -8.83 -32.08
CA SER A 161 3.77 -9.93 -33.01
C SER A 161 3.37 -11.28 -32.40
N ARG A 162 3.42 -12.32 -33.23
CA ARG A 162 3.24 -13.72 -32.78
C ARG A 162 4.30 -14.11 -31.75
N ALA A 163 5.55 -13.67 -31.93
CA ALA A 163 6.65 -13.96 -31.01
C ALA A 163 6.47 -13.23 -29.68
N ASP A 164 6.03 -11.96 -29.70
CA ASP A 164 5.76 -11.18 -28.48
C ASP A 164 4.66 -11.82 -27.64
N CYS A 165 3.64 -12.39 -28.28
CA CYS A 165 2.62 -13.16 -27.58
C CYS A 165 3.23 -14.31 -26.77
N LEU A 166 4.16 -15.06 -27.35
CA LEU A 166 4.79 -16.23 -26.71
C LEU A 166 5.81 -15.86 -25.63
N PHE A 167 6.32 -14.63 -25.63
CA PHE A 167 7.16 -14.13 -24.55
C PHE A 167 6.42 -14.17 -23.20
N CYS A 168 5.18 -13.66 -23.18
CA CYS A 168 4.32 -13.67 -22.00
C CYS A 168 3.58 -15.01 -21.84
N HIS A 169 3.11 -15.60 -22.95
CA HIS A 169 2.40 -16.88 -22.97
C HIS A 169 3.39 -18.05 -23.04
N ASN A 170 4.25 -18.16 -22.02
CA ASN A 170 5.32 -19.16 -21.94
C ASN A 170 4.94 -20.40 -21.11
N GLN A 171 5.79 -21.42 -21.16
CA GLN A 171 5.58 -22.70 -20.46
C GLN A 171 5.50 -22.54 -18.94
N GLN A 172 6.35 -21.71 -18.34
CA GLN A 172 6.42 -21.52 -16.89
C GLN A 172 5.15 -20.87 -16.33
N ALA A 173 4.52 -20.00 -17.12
CA ALA A 173 3.21 -19.41 -16.83
C ALA A 173 2.02 -20.32 -17.21
N ASN A 174 2.27 -21.56 -17.65
CA ASN A 174 1.27 -22.49 -18.19
C ASN A 174 0.46 -21.94 -19.36
N TYR A 175 1.09 -21.07 -20.17
CA TYR A 175 0.58 -20.48 -21.38
C TYR A 175 -0.65 -19.57 -21.27
N ILE A 176 -1.71 -19.91 -20.52
CA ILE A 176 -2.94 -19.10 -20.43
C ILE A 176 -2.88 -18.13 -19.26
N LEU A 177 -2.97 -16.83 -19.57
CA LEU A 177 -2.86 -15.76 -18.59
C LEU A 177 -4.23 -15.22 -18.19
N GLY A 178 -4.42 -14.98 -16.89
CA GLY A 178 -5.57 -14.28 -16.32
C GLY A 178 -6.80 -15.16 -16.02
N ALA A 179 -6.97 -16.31 -16.67
CA ALA A 179 -8.05 -17.25 -16.36
C ALA A 179 -7.63 -18.18 -15.20
N LYS A 180 -7.77 -17.68 -13.97
CA LYS A 180 -7.43 -18.39 -12.73
C LYS A 180 -8.45 -18.07 -11.65
N THR A 181 -8.50 -18.89 -10.60
CA THR A 181 -9.47 -18.78 -9.51
C THR A 181 -9.55 -17.37 -8.92
N HIS A 182 -8.42 -16.76 -8.53
CA HIS A 182 -8.46 -15.43 -7.90
C HIS A 182 -8.85 -14.29 -8.84
N GLN A 183 -8.67 -14.47 -10.15
CA GLN A 183 -9.07 -13.47 -11.14
C GLN A 183 -10.55 -13.59 -11.50
N LEU A 184 -11.12 -14.79 -11.45
CA LEU A 184 -12.53 -15.06 -11.79
C LEU A 184 -13.44 -15.18 -10.56
N ASN A 185 -12.91 -15.25 -9.34
CA ASN A 185 -13.71 -15.23 -8.12
C ASN A 185 -14.32 -13.83 -7.91
N GLY A 186 -15.47 -13.58 -8.52
CA GLY A 186 -16.14 -12.29 -8.51
C GLY A 186 -17.38 -12.30 -9.38
N GLU A 187 -18.28 -11.37 -9.10
CA GLU A 187 -19.54 -11.22 -9.82
C GLU A 187 -19.34 -10.65 -11.23
N MET A 188 -20.09 -11.17 -12.20
CA MET A 188 -20.18 -10.64 -13.56
C MET A 188 -21.63 -10.72 -14.05
N MET A 189 -22.07 -9.70 -14.77
CA MET A 189 -23.33 -9.75 -15.51
C MET A 189 -23.13 -10.53 -16.82
N TYR A 190 -23.98 -11.51 -17.07
CA TYR A 190 -24.03 -12.31 -18.31
C TYR A 190 -25.17 -11.79 -19.21
N PRO A 191 -24.86 -11.01 -20.27
CA PRO A 191 -25.86 -10.29 -21.04
C PRO A 191 -26.95 -11.17 -21.66
N GLU A 192 -26.58 -12.36 -22.15
CA GLU A 192 -27.53 -13.28 -22.79
C GLU A 192 -28.63 -13.78 -21.83
N THR A 193 -28.33 -13.88 -20.54
CA THR A 193 -29.27 -14.37 -19.53
C THR A 193 -29.83 -13.26 -18.63
N GLY A 194 -29.23 -12.06 -18.66
CA GLY A 194 -29.52 -10.97 -17.74
C GLY A 194 -29.15 -11.25 -16.28
N ARG A 195 -28.42 -12.34 -16.00
CA ARG A 195 -28.06 -12.75 -14.63
C ARG A 195 -26.70 -12.18 -14.23
N THR A 196 -26.59 -11.73 -13.00
CA THR A 196 -25.31 -11.47 -12.33
C THR A 196 -25.01 -12.62 -11.40
N ASP A 197 -23.84 -13.22 -11.54
CA ASP A 197 -23.41 -14.33 -10.71
C ASP A 197 -21.88 -14.38 -10.60
N ASN A 198 -21.37 -15.13 -9.62
CA ASN A 198 -19.95 -15.42 -9.50
C ASN A 198 -19.50 -16.23 -10.72
N GLN A 199 -18.44 -15.79 -11.40
CA GLN A 199 -18.01 -16.43 -12.64
C GLN A 199 -17.57 -17.88 -12.43
N LEU A 200 -17.00 -18.23 -11.27
CA LEU A 200 -16.65 -19.62 -10.95
C LEU A 200 -17.89 -20.49 -10.83
N ARG A 201 -18.95 -19.98 -10.19
CA ARG A 201 -20.25 -20.65 -10.09
C ARG A 201 -20.86 -20.85 -11.47
N THR A 202 -20.83 -19.81 -12.31
CA THR A 202 -21.37 -19.89 -13.67
C THR A 202 -20.63 -20.94 -14.51
N LEU A 203 -19.29 -20.94 -14.52
CA LEU A 203 -18.51 -21.95 -15.24
C LEU A 203 -18.75 -23.37 -14.69
N ASN A 204 -18.93 -23.51 -13.38
CA ASN A 204 -19.25 -24.79 -12.75
C ASN A 204 -20.64 -25.30 -13.18
N HIS A 205 -21.65 -24.43 -13.21
CA HIS A 205 -23.01 -24.78 -13.67
C HIS A 205 -23.06 -25.12 -15.16
N LEU A 206 -22.18 -24.54 -15.98
CA LEU A 206 -22.01 -24.95 -17.38
C LEU A 206 -21.32 -26.32 -17.53
N GLY A 207 -20.85 -26.93 -16.42
CA GLY A 207 -20.13 -28.20 -16.44
C GLY A 207 -18.69 -28.09 -16.95
N MET A 208 -18.12 -26.88 -17.02
CA MET A 208 -16.81 -26.63 -17.63
C MET A 208 -15.63 -26.87 -16.69
N LEU A 209 -15.83 -27.05 -15.38
CA LEU A 209 -14.75 -27.14 -14.39
C LEU A 209 -14.59 -28.56 -13.85
N ASN A 210 -13.34 -29.03 -13.76
CA ASN A 210 -12.98 -30.32 -13.15
C ASN A 210 -11.72 -30.19 -12.27
N PRO A 211 -11.75 -30.60 -10.98
CA PRO A 211 -12.95 -31.01 -10.25
C PRO A 211 -13.94 -29.85 -10.14
N ALA A 212 -15.22 -30.17 -10.13
CA ALA A 212 -16.28 -29.19 -9.87
C ALA A 212 -16.14 -28.62 -8.45
N PRO A 213 -15.85 -27.32 -8.26
CA PRO A 213 -15.80 -26.73 -6.93
C PRO A 213 -17.18 -26.75 -6.26
N SER A 214 -17.20 -26.90 -4.93
CA SER A 214 -18.45 -26.79 -4.16
C SER A 214 -18.84 -25.33 -3.94
N GLU A 215 -20.14 -25.06 -3.80
CA GLU A 215 -20.65 -23.70 -3.50
C GLU A 215 -20.00 -23.06 -2.28
N ALA A 216 -19.82 -23.83 -1.21
CA ALA A 216 -19.21 -23.34 0.02
C ALA A 216 -17.74 -22.92 -0.18
N SER A 217 -17.05 -23.46 -1.18
CA SER A 217 -15.63 -23.17 -1.42
C SER A 217 -15.38 -21.79 -2.02
N PHE A 218 -16.34 -21.20 -2.75
CA PHE A 218 -16.11 -19.91 -3.44
C PHE A 218 -15.77 -18.77 -2.49
N ALA A 219 -16.39 -18.74 -1.31
CA ALA A 219 -16.10 -17.75 -0.27
C ALA A 219 -14.70 -17.90 0.35
N THR A 220 -14.08 -19.08 0.23
CA THR A 220 -12.76 -19.38 0.82
C THR A 220 -11.61 -19.13 -0.15
N TYR A 221 -11.88 -19.06 -1.46
CA TYR A 221 -10.84 -18.84 -2.45
C TYR A 221 -10.35 -17.39 -2.44
N LEU A 222 -9.05 -17.22 -2.64
CA LEU A 222 -8.46 -15.90 -2.83
C LEU A 222 -9.16 -15.14 -3.95
N ARG A 223 -9.25 -13.82 -3.81
CA ARG A 223 -9.86 -12.92 -4.80
C ARG A 223 -8.91 -11.76 -5.05
N SER A 224 -8.47 -11.56 -6.28
CA SER A 224 -7.79 -10.34 -6.70
C SER A 224 -8.77 -9.16 -6.70
N VAL A 225 -8.22 -7.95 -6.68
CA VAL A 225 -8.99 -6.71 -6.78
C VAL A 225 -8.36 -5.75 -7.79
N ALA A 226 -9.17 -4.85 -8.32
CA ALA A 226 -8.68 -3.74 -9.13
C ALA A 226 -7.73 -2.88 -8.31
N VAL A 227 -6.69 -2.32 -8.95
CA VAL A 227 -5.72 -1.47 -8.28
C VAL A 227 -6.35 -0.18 -7.71
N THR A 228 -7.48 0.23 -8.30
CA THR A 228 -8.29 1.40 -7.91
C THR A 228 -9.39 1.08 -6.89
N ASN A 229 -9.51 -0.17 -6.41
CA ASN A 229 -10.58 -0.54 -5.48
C ASN A 229 -10.44 0.25 -4.15
N PRO A 230 -11.41 1.10 -3.76
CA PRO A 230 -11.23 1.97 -2.61
C PRO A 230 -11.36 1.24 -1.25
N THR A 231 -12.00 0.07 -1.21
CA THR A 231 -12.26 -0.67 0.04
C THR A 231 -11.20 -1.74 0.32
N ALA A 232 -10.43 -2.14 -0.69
CA ALA A 232 -9.34 -3.07 -0.52
C ALA A 232 -8.07 -2.37 -0.02
N THR A 233 -7.29 -3.09 0.78
CA THR A 233 -6.04 -2.61 1.37
C THR A 233 -5.03 -2.31 0.27
N VAL A 234 -4.15 -1.32 0.48
CA VAL A 234 -3.15 -0.90 -0.52
C VAL A 234 -2.29 -2.08 -1.00
N GLN A 235 -1.93 -2.96 -0.08
CA GLN A 235 -1.14 -4.16 -0.36
C GLN A 235 -1.93 -5.18 -1.20
N HIS A 236 -3.21 -5.40 -0.91
CA HIS A 236 -4.03 -6.34 -1.67
C HIS A 236 -4.19 -5.85 -3.11
N ARG A 237 -4.45 -4.54 -3.30
CA ARG A 237 -4.47 -3.88 -4.61
C ARG A 237 -3.16 -4.07 -5.35
N MET A 238 -2.05 -3.77 -4.69
CA MET A 238 -0.74 -3.83 -5.31
C MET A 238 -0.33 -5.26 -5.68
N ARG A 239 -0.56 -6.23 -4.79
CA ARG A 239 -0.25 -7.64 -5.08
C ARG A 239 -1.15 -8.23 -6.17
N SER A 240 -2.41 -7.81 -6.24
CA SER A 240 -3.30 -8.19 -7.35
C SER A 240 -2.77 -7.68 -8.69
N TRP A 241 -2.28 -6.43 -8.70
CA TRP A 241 -1.69 -5.81 -9.88
C TRP A 241 -0.36 -6.47 -10.28
N ILE A 242 0.53 -6.75 -9.33
CA ILE A 242 1.82 -7.44 -9.58
C ILE A 242 1.57 -8.83 -10.17
N ASP A 243 0.55 -9.56 -9.67
CA ASP A 243 0.18 -10.85 -10.25
C ASP A 243 -0.25 -10.72 -11.72
N ALA A 244 -1.15 -9.78 -12.00
CA ALA A 244 -1.68 -9.57 -13.35
C ALA A 244 -0.62 -9.09 -14.34
N ASN A 245 0.36 -8.29 -13.89
CA ASN A 245 1.30 -7.57 -14.75
C ASN A 245 2.72 -8.13 -14.77
N CYS A 246 3.12 -8.92 -13.78
CA CYS A 246 4.52 -9.33 -13.61
C CYS A 246 4.70 -10.85 -13.47
N SER A 247 3.74 -11.56 -12.87
CA SER A 247 3.93 -12.96 -12.44
C SER A 247 4.19 -13.98 -13.55
N HIS A 248 3.88 -13.66 -14.80
CA HIS A 248 4.14 -14.54 -15.94
C HIS A 248 5.63 -14.61 -16.30
N CYS A 249 6.41 -13.59 -15.92
CA CYS A 249 7.88 -13.58 -16.06
C CYS A 249 8.57 -13.76 -14.70
N HIS A 250 8.12 -13.05 -13.66
CA HIS A 250 8.69 -13.08 -12.32
C HIS A 250 8.02 -14.17 -11.49
N ARG A 251 8.51 -15.40 -11.63
CA ARG A 251 8.07 -16.61 -10.91
C ARG A 251 9.21 -17.63 -10.90
N PRO A 252 9.17 -18.68 -10.06
CA PRO A 252 10.16 -19.74 -10.09
C PRO A 252 10.32 -20.34 -11.49
N GLY A 253 11.56 -20.37 -12.00
CA GLY A 253 11.91 -20.86 -13.33
C GLY A 253 11.58 -19.90 -14.50
N GLY A 254 10.90 -18.78 -14.25
CA GLY A 254 10.55 -17.79 -15.27
C GLY A 254 11.74 -16.93 -15.71
N PHE A 255 11.53 -16.13 -16.76
CA PHE A 255 12.57 -15.27 -17.35
C PHE A 255 12.94 -14.06 -16.49
N GLY A 256 12.05 -13.61 -15.60
CA GLY A 256 12.25 -12.43 -14.76
C GLY A 256 13.10 -12.75 -13.54
N PRO A 257 14.19 -12.00 -13.27
CA PRO A 257 15.01 -12.27 -12.10
C PRO A 257 14.30 -11.86 -10.79
N GLY A 258 14.52 -12.70 -9.77
CA GLY A 258 14.66 -12.31 -8.37
C GLY A 258 13.41 -12.06 -7.51
N TYR A 259 12.20 -12.24 -8.01
CA TYR A 259 11.02 -12.39 -7.12
C TYR A 259 9.92 -13.23 -7.77
N ASP A 260 8.98 -13.70 -6.94
CA ASP A 260 7.79 -14.42 -7.36
C ASP A 260 6.55 -13.54 -7.23
N GLY A 261 6.05 -13.03 -8.36
CA GLY A 261 4.93 -12.10 -8.43
C GLY A 261 3.54 -12.74 -8.29
N ARG A 262 3.43 -14.07 -8.11
CA ARG A 262 2.13 -14.77 -8.08
C ARG A 262 1.32 -14.38 -6.84
N PHE A 263 0.04 -14.05 -7.03
CA PHE A 263 -0.82 -13.51 -5.96
C PHE A 263 -0.96 -14.45 -4.76
N TYR A 264 -1.03 -15.76 -5.03
CA TYR A 264 -1.19 -16.80 -4.03
C TYR A 264 0.11 -17.17 -3.30
N THR A 265 1.28 -16.73 -3.79
CA THR A 265 2.55 -16.92 -3.07
C THR A 265 2.59 -15.93 -1.90
N PRO A 266 2.72 -16.38 -0.65
CA PRO A 266 2.83 -15.47 0.50
C PRO A 266 3.97 -14.45 0.31
N LEU A 267 3.76 -13.17 0.66
CA LEU A 267 4.69 -12.07 0.39
C LEU A 267 6.10 -12.33 0.95
N GLU A 268 6.19 -12.96 2.11
CA GLU A 268 7.45 -13.37 2.73
C GLU A 268 8.23 -14.40 1.90
N GLN A 269 7.54 -15.14 1.04
CA GLN A 269 8.10 -16.10 0.09
C GLN A 269 8.26 -15.52 -1.32
N GLN A 270 7.74 -14.31 -1.58
CA GLN A 270 7.86 -13.69 -2.90
C GLN A 270 9.27 -13.17 -3.18
N ASN A 271 10.13 -13.00 -2.17
CA ASN A 271 11.43 -12.32 -2.31
C ASN A 271 11.33 -10.92 -2.92
N LEU A 272 10.16 -10.28 -2.77
CA LEU A 272 9.86 -8.97 -3.35
C LEU A 272 10.38 -7.83 -2.47
N ILE A 273 10.27 -8.01 -1.15
CA ILE A 273 10.57 -6.98 -0.15
C ILE A 273 12.09 -6.86 0.08
N ASN A 274 12.55 -5.66 0.44
CA ASN A 274 13.94 -5.26 0.69
C ASN A 274 14.83 -5.14 -0.56
N THR A 275 14.49 -5.80 -1.67
CA THR A 275 15.22 -5.67 -2.94
C THR A 275 14.41 -4.90 -3.97
N TYR A 276 13.22 -5.41 -4.33
CA TYR A 276 12.40 -4.84 -5.41
C TYR A 276 11.43 -3.78 -4.88
N VAL A 277 10.91 -3.99 -3.68
CA VAL A 277 10.10 -3.03 -2.92
C VAL A 277 10.81 -2.75 -1.61
N ARG A 278 11.30 -1.52 -1.43
CA ARG A 278 11.97 -1.06 -0.21
C ARG A 278 11.09 -0.09 0.52
N PHE A 279 10.49 -0.55 1.61
CA PHE A 279 9.63 0.30 2.42
C PHE A 279 10.39 1.55 2.91
N ARG A 280 9.72 2.69 2.82
CA ARG A 280 10.21 4.05 3.12
C ARG A 280 11.46 4.48 2.33
N ASP A 281 11.77 3.79 1.24
CA ASP A 281 12.86 4.14 0.34
C ASP A 281 12.39 3.99 -1.12
N LEU A 282 11.63 4.99 -1.58
CA LEU A 282 11.12 5.04 -2.94
C LEU A 282 12.26 5.09 -3.97
N ALA A 283 13.34 5.82 -3.66
CA ALA A 283 14.49 5.99 -4.53
C ALA A 283 15.21 4.67 -4.81
N ARG A 284 15.26 3.75 -3.83
CA ARG A 284 15.90 2.43 -4.00
C ARG A 284 14.91 1.29 -4.25
N SER A 285 13.61 1.57 -4.38
CA SER A 285 12.60 0.56 -4.72
C SER A 285 12.61 0.27 -6.22
N GLN A 286 13.31 -0.78 -6.65
CA GLN A 286 13.53 -1.09 -8.07
C GLN A 286 12.23 -1.27 -8.87
N LEU A 287 11.20 -1.88 -8.28
CA LEU A 287 9.92 -2.08 -8.95
C LEU A 287 9.31 -0.72 -9.32
N TYR A 288 9.30 0.24 -8.39
CA TYR A 288 8.82 1.59 -8.68
C TYR A 288 9.69 2.29 -9.75
N GLN A 289 11.01 2.23 -9.62
CA GLN A 289 11.91 2.90 -10.58
C GLN A 289 11.71 2.41 -12.02
N ARG A 290 11.50 1.10 -12.21
CA ARG A 290 11.34 0.49 -13.53
C ARG A 290 9.93 0.63 -14.09
N ASP A 291 8.91 0.41 -13.26
CA ASP A 291 7.51 0.47 -13.69
C ASP A 291 7.00 1.93 -13.83
N ASN A 292 7.68 2.90 -13.21
CA ASN A 292 7.43 4.34 -13.41
C ASN A 292 8.36 5.00 -14.44
N SER A 293 8.98 4.21 -15.34
CA SER A 293 9.81 4.71 -16.44
C SER A 293 9.30 4.22 -17.80
N LEU A 294 9.61 5.01 -18.84
CA LEU A 294 9.43 4.67 -20.26
C LEU A 294 10.79 4.54 -21.00
N ASP A 295 11.91 4.70 -20.30
CA ASP A 295 13.27 4.56 -20.84
C ASP A 295 13.67 3.08 -21.02
N ASP A 296 14.88 2.83 -21.51
CA ASP A 296 15.38 1.49 -21.87
C ASP A 296 15.33 0.45 -20.72
N PHE A 297 15.36 0.91 -19.47
CA PHE A 297 15.30 0.05 -18.29
C PHE A 297 13.87 -0.16 -17.74
N LYS A 298 12.83 0.26 -18.47
CA LYS A 298 11.43 0.11 -18.07
C LYS A 298 11.03 -1.35 -17.85
N MET A 299 9.95 -1.53 -17.09
CA MET A 299 9.22 -2.80 -16.99
C MET A 299 7.73 -2.61 -17.29
N PRO A 300 7.11 -3.59 -17.98
CA PRO A 300 7.77 -4.60 -18.82
C PRO A 300 8.59 -3.97 -19.96
N PRO A 301 9.60 -4.68 -20.52
CA PRO A 301 10.45 -4.13 -21.58
C PRO A 301 9.77 -4.10 -22.96
N LEU A 302 8.59 -4.71 -23.07
CA LEU A 302 7.80 -4.77 -24.31
C LEU A 302 6.42 -4.12 -24.12
N ALA A 303 5.88 -3.54 -25.20
CA ALA A 303 4.50 -3.08 -25.32
C ALA A 303 4.00 -2.21 -24.14
N LYS A 304 4.88 -1.34 -23.63
CA LYS A 304 4.57 -0.31 -22.64
C LYS A 304 5.07 1.05 -23.13
N ASN A 305 4.10 1.92 -23.39
CA ASN A 305 4.31 3.29 -23.86
C ASN A 305 3.67 4.33 -22.93
N VAL A 306 2.88 3.88 -21.95
CA VAL A 306 2.23 4.75 -20.97
C VAL A 306 2.42 4.19 -19.56
N ILE A 307 2.74 5.08 -18.61
CA ILE A 307 2.81 4.74 -17.20
C ILE A 307 1.38 4.50 -16.67
N HIS A 308 1.21 3.41 -15.91
CA HIS A 308 -0.05 3.15 -15.21
C HIS A 308 -0.08 3.97 -13.91
N GLU A 309 -0.50 5.23 -14.00
CA GLU A 309 -0.41 6.19 -12.89
C GLU A 309 -1.15 5.74 -11.63
N GLU A 310 -2.32 5.12 -11.75
CA GLU A 310 -3.08 4.60 -10.60
C GLU A 310 -2.33 3.49 -9.87
N ALA A 311 -1.65 2.63 -10.61
CA ALA A 311 -0.83 1.57 -10.05
C ALA A 311 0.44 2.11 -9.40
N MET A 312 1.11 3.08 -10.03
CA MET A 312 2.30 3.72 -9.47
C MET A 312 1.95 4.55 -8.22
N GLY A 313 0.79 5.19 -8.19
CA GLY A 313 0.24 5.84 -6.99
C GLY A 313 0.02 4.84 -5.84
N THR A 314 -0.60 3.70 -6.15
CA THR A 314 -0.81 2.61 -5.17
C THR A 314 0.53 2.03 -4.68
N LEU A 315 1.52 1.89 -5.57
CA LEU A 315 2.84 1.41 -5.21
C LEU A 315 3.59 2.39 -4.30
N ARG A 316 3.52 3.70 -4.57
CA ARG A 316 4.08 4.74 -3.68
C ARG A 316 3.47 4.66 -2.29
N GLN A 317 2.14 4.53 -2.21
CA GLN A 317 1.43 4.35 -0.95
C GLN A 317 1.90 3.08 -0.22
N TRP A 318 2.02 1.96 -0.93
CA TRP A 318 2.50 0.72 -0.31
C TRP A 318 3.94 0.84 0.17
N ILE A 319 4.84 1.42 -0.63
CA ILE A 319 6.24 1.67 -0.25
C ILE A 319 6.32 2.55 1.00
N ALA A 320 5.43 3.54 1.17
CA ALA A 320 5.43 4.37 2.38
C ALA A 320 5.08 3.59 3.67
N SER A 321 4.50 2.38 3.55
CA SER A 321 3.75 1.73 4.63
C SER A 321 4.15 0.27 4.93
N PRO A 322 4.97 0.01 5.97
CA PRO A 322 4.90 -1.30 6.62
C PRO A 322 4.17 -1.21 7.96
N LEU A 323 3.07 -1.96 8.17
CA LEU A 323 2.58 -2.28 9.52
C LEU A 323 3.29 -3.55 10.01
N LYS A 324 3.90 -3.50 11.19
CA LYS A 324 4.70 -4.59 11.77
C LYS A 324 4.48 -4.66 13.28
N VAL A 325 4.59 -5.88 13.82
CA VAL A 325 4.74 -6.08 15.27
C VAL A 325 6.17 -5.73 15.69
N LEU A 326 6.32 -4.68 16.49
CA LEU A 326 7.58 -4.24 17.06
C LEU A 326 7.98 -5.07 18.27
N ALA A 327 7.03 -5.36 19.16
CA ALA A 327 7.29 -6.10 20.39
C ALA A 327 6.08 -6.91 20.84
N VAL A 328 6.35 -7.99 21.57
CA VAL A 328 5.34 -8.81 22.25
C VAL A 328 5.86 -9.09 23.65
N SER A 329 5.04 -8.87 24.67
CA SER A 329 5.43 -9.00 26.08
C SER A 329 4.23 -9.35 26.96
N LEU A 330 4.46 -9.99 28.10
CA LEU A 330 3.42 -10.21 29.11
C LEU A 330 2.99 -8.87 29.72
N SER A 331 1.70 -8.74 30.04
CA SER A 331 1.09 -7.52 30.57
C SER A 331 0.24 -7.83 31.80
N GLY A 332 0.75 -7.50 32.99
CA GLY A 332 0.04 -7.74 34.27
C GLY A 332 0.14 -9.18 34.77
N ASP A 333 -0.21 -10.17 33.95
CA ASP A 333 -0.13 -11.60 34.30
C ASP A 333 0.34 -12.48 33.12
N ALA A 334 0.45 -13.79 33.36
CA ALA A 334 0.88 -14.79 32.36
C ALA A 334 -0.21 -15.15 31.33
N GLN A 335 -1.40 -14.55 31.40
CA GLN A 335 -2.54 -14.77 30.49
C GLN A 335 -2.85 -13.54 29.63
N ARG A 336 -2.02 -12.51 29.70
CA ARG A 336 -2.18 -11.27 28.93
C ARG A 336 -0.91 -10.94 28.17
N LEU A 337 -1.02 -10.73 26.86
CA LEU A 337 0.08 -10.27 25.99
C LEU A 337 -0.19 -8.87 25.46
N ALA A 338 0.73 -7.95 25.67
CA ALA A 338 0.79 -6.69 24.93
C ALA A 338 1.55 -6.90 23.62
N VAL A 339 0.89 -6.61 22.51
CA VAL A 339 1.43 -6.65 21.14
C VAL A 339 1.55 -5.22 20.66
N ARG A 340 2.77 -4.70 20.56
CA ARG A 340 3.06 -3.35 20.08
C ARG A 340 3.32 -3.35 18.59
N PHE A 341 2.69 -2.44 17.87
CA PHE A 341 2.85 -2.23 16.44
C PHE A 341 3.64 -0.95 16.16
N ASN A 342 4.11 -0.77 14.94
CA ASN A 342 4.82 0.45 14.53
C ASN A 342 3.91 1.57 14.02
N SER A 343 2.61 1.46 14.29
CA SER A 343 1.55 2.39 13.91
C SER A 343 0.35 2.20 14.84
N ARG A 344 -0.52 3.21 14.93
CA ARG A 344 -1.75 3.14 15.72
C ARG A 344 -2.71 2.14 15.11
N ILE A 345 -3.30 1.26 15.89
CA ILE A 345 -4.18 0.20 15.41
C ILE A 345 -5.63 0.65 15.35
N ASP A 346 -6.30 0.36 14.23
CA ASP A 346 -7.74 0.54 14.10
C ASP A 346 -8.47 -0.43 15.05
N PRO A 347 -9.17 0.09 16.08
CA PRO A 347 -9.87 -0.74 17.06
C PRO A 347 -10.91 -1.70 16.44
N GLN A 348 -11.46 -1.38 15.27
CA GLN A 348 -12.43 -2.23 14.57
C GLN A 348 -11.81 -3.51 14.00
N THR A 349 -10.48 -3.57 13.94
CA THR A 349 -9.72 -4.68 13.34
C THR A 349 -9.01 -5.52 14.39
N ILE A 350 -9.37 -5.36 15.66
CA ILE A 350 -8.87 -6.15 16.78
C ILE A 350 -9.86 -7.30 17.05
N ALA A 351 -9.47 -8.51 16.66
CA ALA A 351 -10.26 -9.72 16.88
C ALA A 351 -9.36 -10.89 17.30
N ALA A 352 -9.85 -11.81 18.14
CA ALA A 352 -9.02 -12.88 18.70
C ALA A 352 -8.51 -13.87 17.64
N ASP A 353 -9.32 -14.15 16.62
CA ASP A 353 -9.02 -15.03 15.48
C ASP A 353 -7.93 -14.49 14.55
N TYR A 354 -7.57 -13.21 14.71
CA TYR A 354 -6.47 -12.57 13.98
C TYR A 354 -5.10 -12.88 14.58
N PHE A 355 -5.06 -13.48 15.77
CA PHE A 355 -3.84 -13.82 16.48
C PHE A 355 -3.80 -15.31 16.78
N ALA A 356 -2.64 -15.93 16.56
CA ALA A 356 -2.40 -17.31 16.95
C ALA A 356 -1.03 -17.46 17.60
N LEU A 357 -0.91 -18.38 18.55
CA LEU A 357 0.35 -18.75 19.18
C LEU A 357 0.72 -20.18 18.81
N ASP A 358 2.02 -20.47 18.79
CA ASP A 358 2.52 -21.83 18.66
C ASP A 358 2.49 -22.58 20.01
N ARG A 359 3.02 -23.81 20.02
CA ARG A 359 3.18 -24.64 21.24
C ARG A 359 1.91 -24.91 22.02
N GLY A 360 0.77 -24.98 21.33
CA GLY A 360 -0.53 -25.30 21.94
C GLY A 360 -1.13 -24.18 22.78
N ALA A 361 -0.52 -22.99 22.80
CA ALA A 361 -1.11 -21.82 23.43
C ALA A 361 -2.25 -21.26 22.56
N THR A 362 -3.32 -20.79 23.20
CA THR A 362 -4.52 -20.30 22.53
C THR A 362 -4.77 -18.82 22.82
N VAL A 363 -5.25 -18.07 21.83
CA VAL A 363 -5.76 -16.70 22.01
C VAL A 363 -7.28 -16.78 22.14
N THR A 364 -7.82 -16.25 23.24
CA THR A 364 -9.26 -16.28 23.55
C THR A 364 -9.92 -14.91 23.51
N GLY A 365 -9.12 -13.83 23.47
CA GLY A 365 -9.62 -12.47 23.37
C GLY A 365 -8.55 -11.52 22.83
N ALA A 366 -8.99 -10.40 22.27
CA ALA A 366 -8.13 -9.30 21.86
C ALA A 366 -8.86 -7.97 22.13
N ALA A 367 -8.17 -6.98 22.67
CA ALA A 367 -8.72 -5.67 22.99
C ALA A 367 -7.67 -4.55 22.76
N PRO A 368 -8.08 -3.30 22.52
CA PRO A 368 -7.15 -2.17 22.50
C PRO A 368 -6.38 -2.03 23.83
N GLY A 369 -5.10 -1.66 23.75
CA GLY A 369 -4.29 -1.27 24.89
C GLY A 369 -4.48 0.21 25.28
N SER A 370 -3.78 0.64 26.35
CA SER A 370 -3.78 2.05 26.77
C SER A 370 -3.05 2.96 25.80
N GLU A 371 -2.12 2.41 25.02
CA GLU A 371 -1.44 3.10 23.93
C GLU A 371 -2.08 2.67 22.61
N SER A 372 -2.29 3.63 21.70
CA SER A 372 -3.06 3.41 20.47
C SER A 372 -2.37 2.46 19.47
N ASP A 373 -1.08 2.17 19.64
CA ASP A 373 -0.29 1.21 18.87
C ASP A 373 -0.17 -0.17 19.56
N VAL A 374 -0.90 -0.41 20.66
CA VAL A 374 -0.84 -1.65 21.44
C VAL A 374 -2.18 -2.38 21.41
N VAL A 375 -2.12 -3.70 21.18
CA VAL A 375 -3.24 -4.63 21.36
C VAL A 375 -2.95 -5.54 22.55
N ILE A 376 -3.92 -5.72 23.44
CA ILE A 376 -3.86 -6.66 24.56
C ILE A 376 -4.60 -7.94 24.19
N LEU A 377 -3.88 -9.05 24.10
CA LEU A 377 -4.46 -10.38 23.91
C LEU A 377 -4.72 -11.04 25.25
N THR A 378 -5.86 -11.73 25.35
CA THR A 378 -6.12 -12.73 26.39
C THR A 378 -5.75 -14.10 25.85
N VAL A 379 -4.90 -14.83 26.58
CA VAL A 379 -4.31 -16.09 26.13
C VAL A 379 -4.40 -17.18 27.20
N SER A 380 -4.24 -18.44 26.80
CA SER A 380 -3.96 -19.52 27.75
C SER A 380 -2.67 -19.19 28.53
N PRO A 381 -2.54 -19.61 29.80
CA PRO A 381 -1.34 -19.34 30.59
C PRO A 381 -0.05 -19.72 29.84
N LEU A 382 0.86 -18.75 29.72
CA LEU A 382 2.16 -18.96 29.09
C LEU A 382 3.22 -19.28 30.15
N GLU A 383 4.18 -20.12 29.78
CA GLU A 383 5.32 -20.43 30.65
C GLU A 383 6.33 -19.28 30.60
N ILE A 384 6.59 -18.66 31.76
CA ILE A 384 7.47 -17.49 31.83
C ILE A 384 8.89 -17.87 31.40
N GLY A 385 9.49 -17.07 30.53
CA GLY A 385 10.82 -17.27 29.95
C GLY A 385 10.84 -18.16 28.72
N GLN A 386 9.79 -18.95 28.46
CA GLN A 386 9.67 -19.79 27.28
C GLN A 386 9.51 -18.93 26.02
N SER A 387 10.15 -19.34 24.92
CA SER A 387 9.95 -18.71 23.61
C SER A 387 8.68 -19.22 22.93
N TYR A 388 7.97 -18.29 22.29
CA TYR A 388 6.77 -18.51 21.49
C TYR A 388 6.88 -17.74 20.17
N VAL A 389 6.03 -18.09 19.21
CA VAL A 389 5.83 -17.37 17.96
C VAL A 389 4.39 -16.88 17.91
N LEU A 390 4.23 -15.56 17.92
CA LEU A 390 2.95 -14.92 17.62
C LEU A 390 2.78 -14.84 16.10
N THR A 391 1.63 -15.29 15.63
CA THR A 391 1.16 -15.14 14.25
C THR A 391 0.05 -14.08 14.25
N VAL A 392 0.18 -13.03 13.44
CA VAL A 392 -0.82 -11.95 13.33
C VAL A 392 -1.32 -11.84 11.90
N SER A 393 -2.62 -11.63 11.72
CA SER A 393 -3.26 -11.39 10.43
C SER A 393 -4.32 -10.30 10.54
N ASN A 394 -4.72 -9.68 9.43
CA ASN A 394 -5.92 -8.83 9.32
C ASN A 394 -6.04 -7.56 10.21
N VAL A 395 -5.14 -7.34 11.19
CA VAL A 395 -5.05 -6.10 11.98
C VAL A 395 -4.67 -4.94 11.07
N GLN A 396 -5.33 -3.79 11.21
CA GLN A 396 -5.07 -2.59 10.41
C GLN A 396 -4.61 -1.43 11.27
N ASP A 397 -3.87 -0.50 10.67
CA ASP A 397 -3.57 0.78 11.30
C ASP A 397 -4.60 1.87 10.96
N THR A 398 -4.56 2.98 11.70
CA THR A 398 -5.47 4.12 11.48
C THR A 398 -4.94 5.12 10.45
N ALA A 399 -3.99 4.74 9.59
CA ALA A 399 -3.49 5.65 8.58
C ALA A 399 -4.60 6.02 7.58
N PRO A 400 -4.53 7.19 6.90
CA PRO A 400 -5.52 7.59 5.89
C PRO A 400 -5.75 6.55 4.78
N SER A 401 -4.77 5.67 4.56
CA SER A 401 -4.94 4.40 3.86
C SER A 401 -4.59 3.28 4.84
N ALA A 402 -5.62 2.72 5.49
CA ALA A 402 -5.46 1.71 6.53
C ALA A 402 -4.54 0.57 6.05
N ASN A 403 -3.41 0.40 6.72
CA ASN A 403 -2.42 -0.61 6.40
C ASN A 403 -2.75 -1.88 7.17
N THR A 404 -3.11 -2.94 6.48
CA THR A 404 -3.28 -4.25 7.11
C THR A 404 -1.94 -4.94 7.30
N ILE A 405 -1.68 -5.43 8.50
CA ILE A 405 -0.52 -6.26 8.80
C ILE A 405 -0.55 -7.50 7.89
N TRP A 406 0.62 -7.92 7.46
CA TRP A 406 0.74 -9.06 6.57
C TRP A 406 0.09 -10.32 7.19
N PRO A 407 -0.76 -11.07 6.46
CA PRO A 407 -1.35 -12.31 6.98
C PRO A 407 -0.27 -13.27 7.44
N ARG A 408 -0.48 -13.89 8.59
CA ARG A 408 0.48 -14.78 9.23
C ARG A 408 1.83 -14.13 9.53
N SER A 409 1.88 -12.81 9.78
CA SER A 409 3.09 -12.13 10.26
C SER A 409 3.58 -12.78 11.54
N LEU A 410 4.83 -13.25 11.52
CA LEU A 410 5.42 -13.94 12.66
C LEU A 410 6.25 -12.97 13.51
N LYS A 411 6.07 -13.06 14.83
CA LYS A 411 6.93 -12.42 15.82
C LYS A 411 7.34 -13.42 16.88
N SER A 412 8.60 -13.82 16.85
CA SER A 412 9.20 -14.58 17.95
C SER A 412 9.37 -13.67 19.18
N PHE A 413 9.02 -14.19 20.35
CA PHE A 413 9.20 -13.50 21.63
C PHE A 413 9.45 -14.52 22.75
N ALA A 414 10.08 -14.09 23.84
CA ALA A 414 10.08 -14.83 25.09
C ALA A 414 8.95 -14.30 25.96
N ALA A 415 8.15 -15.19 26.57
CA ALA A 415 7.08 -14.82 27.49
C ALA A 415 7.68 -14.19 28.75
N LYS A 416 7.91 -12.88 28.69
CA LYS A 416 8.46 -12.05 29.76
C LYS A 416 7.61 -10.81 29.88
N PHE A 417 7.43 -10.30 31.09
CA PHE A 417 6.80 -9.01 31.30
C PHE A 417 7.60 -7.94 30.56
N ALA A 418 6.90 -6.98 29.97
CA ALA A 418 7.55 -5.80 29.41
C ALA A 418 8.46 -5.22 30.48
N GLU A 419 9.75 -5.05 30.18
CA GLU A 419 10.57 -4.21 31.03
C GLU A 419 9.95 -2.82 30.92
N VAL A 420 9.27 -2.39 31.98
CA VAL A 420 9.01 -0.97 32.16
C VAL A 420 10.40 -0.33 32.07
N SER A 421 10.59 0.65 31.17
CA SER A 421 11.89 1.33 31.08
C SER A 421 12.27 1.80 32.48
N THR A 422 13.15 1.05 33.12
CA THR A 422 13.66 1.36 34.44
C THR A 422 14.51 2.62 34.32
N SER A 423 15.26 2.72 33.22
CA SER A 423 16.00 3.91 32.80
C SER A 423 15.09 5.14 32.72
N PRO A 424 15.26 6.09 33.64
CA PRO A 424 14.39 7.25 33.69
C PRO A 424 14.87 8.30 32.69
N ARG A 425 13.94 9.01 32.04
CA ARG A 425 14.22 10.00 30.99
C ARG A 425 13.31 11.22 31.08
N LEU A 426 13.78 12.35 30.55
CA LEU A 426 12.99 13.58 30.47
C LEU A 426 11.98 13.45 29.32
N ALA A 427 10.72 13.19 29.63
CA ALA A 427 9.62 13.13 28.67
C ALA A 427 9.16 14.51 28.21
N ASN A 428 9.33 15.51 29.08
CA ASN A 428 9.10 16.91 28.79
C ASN A 428 10.11 17.75 29.57
N ILE A 429 10.50 18.87 28.97
CA ILE A 429 11.23 19.95 29.60
C ILE A 429 10.55 21.26 29.23
N SER A 430 10.45 22.19 30.16
CA SER A 430 9.73 23.43 29.94
C SER A 430 10.25 24.58 30.77
N THR A 431 10.00 25.80 30.31
CA THR A 431 10.22 27.00 31.12
C THR A 431 9.14 28.03 30.83
N ARG A 432 8.58 28.62 31.89
CA ARG A 432 7.72 29.79 31.84
C ARG A 432 8.49 31.03 32.26
N VAL A 433 8.36 32.13 31.53
CA VAL A 433 9.01 33.41 31.84
C VAL A 433 8.24 34.58 31.21
N GLN A 434 8.50 35.80 31.70
CA GLN A 434 8.12 37.02 31.02
C GLN A 434 8.92 37.20 29.72
N VAL A 435 8.21 37.41 28.61
CA VAL A 435 8.76 37.76 27.29
C VAL A 435 8.60 39.25 27.06
N ASP A 436 9.70 39.93 26.75
CA ASP A 436 9.76 41.35 26.45
C ASP A 436 10.22 41.60 25.00
N ARG A 437 10.29 42.88 24.60
CA ARG A 437 10.70 43.30 23.25
C ARG A 437 12.18 43.05 22.96
N ASP A 438 12.52 43.05 21.68
CA ASP A 438 13.90 43.01 21.15
C ASP A 438 14.70 41.80 21.67
N ASP A 439 15.91 42.02 22.18
CA ASP A 439 16.80 40.95 22.68
C ASP A 439 16.34 40.33 24.01
N ARG A 440 15.20 40.79 24.55
CA ARG A 440 14.58 40.27 25.78
C ARG A 440 13.53 39.19 25.53
N ALA A 441 13.67 38.46 24.44
CA ALA A 441 12.93 37.24 24.19
C ALA A 441 13.27 36.14 25.21
N MET A 442 12.37 35.17 25.36
CA MET A 442 12.71 33.93 26.05
C MET A 442 13.57 33.07 25.14
N ILE A 443 14.74 32.65 25.62
CA ILE A 443 15.67 31.80 24.86
C ILE A 443 15.92 30.52 25.64
N GLY A 444 15.34 29.42 25.16
CA GLY A 444 15.58 28.07 25.66
C GLY A 444 16.68 27.38 24.86
N GLY A 445 17.60 26.71 25.53
CA GLY A 445 18.57 25.79 24.96
C GLY A 445 18.30 24.39 25.45
N PHE A 446 18.36 23.40 24.58
CA PHE A 446 18.24 21.99 24.96
C PHE A 446 19.19 21.13 24.12
N ILE A 447 19.55 19.97 24.66
CA ILE A 447 20.44 19.00 24.01
C ILE A 447 19.64 17.73 23.70
N ALA A 448 19.68 17.30 22.44
CA ALA A 448 19.29 15.95 22.05
C ALA A 448 20.55 15.06 22.02
N ARG A 449 20.59 13.99 22.80
CA ARG A 449 21.75 13.07 22.89
C ARG A 449 21.35 11.62 22.67
N GLY A 450 22.04 10.94 21.77
CA GLY A 450 21.96 9.51 21.45
C GLY A 450 22.31 9.27 19.98
N SER A 451 22.38 8.01 19.56
CA SER A 451 22.87 7.68 18.21
C SER A 451 21.84 7.93 17.10
N MET A 452 20.55 8.01 17.43
CA MET A 452 19.46 8.18 16.46
C MET A 452 18.90 9.60 16.42
N PRO A 453 18.32 10.09 15.30
CA PRO A 453 17.57 11.34 15.29
C PRO A 453 16.42 11.33 16.30
N LYS A 454 16.04 12.50 16.81
CA LYS A 454 15.02 12.65 17.85
C LYS A 454 13.78 13.40 17.36
N ARG A 455 12.61 12.75 17.40
CA ARG A 455 11.32 13.40 17.13
C ARG A 455 10.88 14.21 18.35
N VAL A 456 10.56 15.50 18.15
CA VAL A 456 10.14 16.41 19.22
C VAL A 456 8.98 17.31 18.81
N MET A 457 8.17 17.72 19.79
CA MET A 457 7.21 18.82 19.69
C MET A 457 7.73 19.99 20.52
N LEU A 458 7.95 21.14 19.90
CA LEU A 458 8.17 22.40 20.60
C LEU A 458 6.87 23.18 20.63
N ARG A 459 6.48 23.73 21.78
CA ARG A 459 5.28 24.56 21.93
C ARG A 459 5.60 25.90 22.55
N GLY A 460 4.98 26.94 22.02
CA GLY A 460 4.97 28.31 22.54
C GLY A 460 3.57 28.61 23.03
N ILE A 461 3.37 28.52 24.34
CA ILE A 461 2.07 28.64 24.99
C ILE A 461 1.95 30.03 25.63
N GLY A 462 0.81 30.67 25.40
CA GLY A 462 0.54 32.03 25.84
C GLY A 462 -0.92 32.18 26.26
N PRO A 463 -1.87 32.32 25.30
CA PRO A 463 -3.29 32.43 25.59
C PRO A 463 -3.83 31.34 26.53
N SER A 464 -3.41 30.08 26.36
CA SER A 464 -3.91 28.96 27.18
C SER A 464 -3.48 29.04 28.65
N LEU A 465 -2.46 29.85 29.00
CA LEU A 465 -2.04 30.05 30.38
C LEU A 465 -3.10 30.75 31.23
N THR A 466 -4.05 31.46 30.61
CA THR A 466 -5.20 32.07 31.33
C THR A 466 -6.05 31.03 32.04
N SER A 467 -6.19 29.83 31.47
CA SER A 467 -6.90 28.70 32.09
C SER A 467 -6.21 28.19 33.37
N ALA A 468 -4.91 28.46 33.52
CA ALA A 468 -4.12 28.15 34.71
C ALA A 468 -4.06 29.31 35.71
N GLY A 469 -4.86 30.38 35.52
CA GLY A 469 -4.93 31.53 36.41
C GLY A 469 -3.81 32.56 36.22
N ILE A 470 -3.01 32.45 35.16
CA ILE A 470 -1.93 33.41 34.86
C ILE A 470 -2.50 34.64 34.15
N SER A 471 -2.17 35.81 34.67
CA SER A 471 -2.53 37.10 34.08
C SER A 471 -1.41 37.66 33.19
N GLY A 472 -1.72 38.59 32.28
CA GLY A 472 -0.70 39.25 31.45
C GLY A 472 0.03 38.31 30.46
N VAL A 473 -0.69 37.33 29.90
CA VAL A 473 -0.11 36.31 29.00
C VAL A 473 0.36 36.90 27.66
N LEU A 474 1.33 36.23 27.05
CA LEU A 474 1.77 36.53 25.69
C LEU A 474 0.65 36.15 24.71
N VAL A 475 -0.02 37.14 24.11
CA VAL A 475 -1.28 36.93 23.39
C VAL A 475 -1.16 36.22 22.04
N ASN A 476 0.01 36.28 21.41
CA ASN A 476 0.31 35.57 20.16
C ASN A 476 1.83 35.23 20.16
N PRO A 477 2.21 34.08 20.72
CA PRO A 477 3.59 33.59 20.73
C PRO A 477 4.08 33.12 19.37
N THR A 478 5.25 33.61 18.94
CA THR A 478 6.03 33.09 17.81
C THR A 478 7.21 32.27 18.32
N LEU A 479 7.37 31.05 17.81
CA LEU A 479 8.51 30.16 18.07
C LEU A 479 9.48 30.17 16.90
N GLU A 480 10.77 30.24 17.21
CA GLU A 480 11.87 30.03 16.26
C GLU A 480 12.82 28.95 16.80
N LEU A 481 13.22 28.01 15.96
CA LEU A 481 14.14 26.93 16.31
C LEU A 481 15.43 27.05 15.49
N PHE A 482 16.57 27.02 16.17
CA PHE A 482 17.90 27.14 15.58
C PHE A 482 18.78 25.94 15.90
N ASP A 483 19.68 25.61 14.98
CA ASP A 483 20.73 24.60 15.18
C ASP A 483 21.95 25.16 15.94
N ARG A 484 22.95 24.30 16.18
CA ARG A 484 24.21 24.67 16.86
C ARG A 484 25.07 25.71 16.14
N SER A 485 24.83 25.95 14.84
CA SER A 485 25.53 26.96 14.06
C SER A 485 24.81 28.31 14.08
N GLY A 486 23.59 28.37 14.64
CA GLY A 486 22.72 29.54 14.62
C GLY A 486 21.86 29.61 13.37
N ALA A 487 21.79 28.56 12.55
CA ALA A 487 20.91 28.51 11.39
C ALA A 487 19.47 28.21 11.82
N LEU A 488 18.50 28.95 11.25
CA LEU A 488 17.08 28.73 11.49
C LEU A 488 16.66 27.39 10.86
N ILE A 489 16.10 26.50 11.68
CA ILE A 489 15.53 25.21 11.27
C ILE A 489 14.06 25.39 10.92
N ALA A 490 13.29 26.06 11.79
CA ALA A 490 11.85 26.21 11.65
C ALA A 490 11.34 27.41 12.46
N THR A 491 10.21 27.96 12.05
CA THR A 491 9.48 29.01 12.77
C THR A 491 7.97 28.78 12.65
N ASN A 492 7.20 29.21 13.64
CA ASN A 492 5.74 29.14 13.63
C ASN A 492 5.15 30.17 14.61
N ASP A 493 4.08 30.87 14.22
CA ASP A 493 3.28 31.75 15.08
C ASP A 493 1.85 31.26 15.32
N ASP A 494 1.27 30.46 14.42
CA ASP A 494 -0.04 29.82 14.60
C ASP A 494 0.04 28.31 14.25
N TRP A 495 -0.18 27.45 15.25
CA TRP A 495 0.12 26.01 15.13
C TRP A 495 -0.80 25.29 14.14
N GLU A 496 -2.03 25.78 13.97
CA GLU A 496 -3.03 25.21 13.06
C GLU A 496 -2.63 25.36 11.59
N GLU A 497 -1.71 26.27 11.27
CA GLU A 497 -1.23 26.47 9.89
C GLU A 497 -0.14 25.45 9.49
N ASN A 498 0.29 24.58 10.40
CA ASN A 498 1.32 23.59 10.11
C ASN A 498 0.84 22.51 9.14
N ALA A 499 1.68 22.16 8.15
CA ALA A 499 1.41 21.04 7.24
C ALA A 499 1.28 19.68 7.98
N ASN A 500 1.84 19.56 9.19
CA ASN A 500 1.73 18.41 10.06
C ASN A 500 0.81 18.64 11.28
N GLN A 501 -0.15 19.57 11.18
CA GLN A 501 -1.16 19.86 12.20
C GLN A 501 -1.88 18.58 12.70
N GLN A 502 -2.28 17.69 11.78
CA GLN A 502 -2.98 16.46 12.18
C GLN A 502 -2.10 15.57 13.07
N GLU A 503 -0.79 15.47 12.78
CA GLU A 503 0.14 14.71 13.64
C GLU A 503 0.25 15.34 15.04
N MET A 504 0.17 16.68 15.13
CA MET A 504 0.15 17.39 16.41
C MET A 504 -1.13 17.09 17.21
N ILE A 505 -2.30 17.11 16.56
CA ILE A 505 -3.58 16.74 17.17
C ILE A 505 -3.51 15.29 17.66
N ASP A 506 -3.05 14.39 16.78
CA ASP A 506 -2.95 12.97 17.05
C ASP A 506 -2.05 12.71 18.26
N SER A 507 -0.96 13.47 18.45
CA SER A 507 -0.07 13.34 19.60
C SER A 507 -0.73 13.59 20.96
N GLY A 508 -1.91 14.23 20.99
CA GLY A 508 -2.57 14.70 22.22
C GLY A 508 -1.87 15.91 22.86
N LEU A 509 -0.91 16.51 22.16
CA LEU A 509 -0.11 17.65 22.64
C LEU A 509 -0.33 18.91 21.79
N ALA A 510 -1.31 18.94 20.89
CA ALA A 510 -1.65 20.17 20.18
C ALA A 510 -1.95 21.32 21.17
N PRO A 511 -1.45 22.54 20.92
CA PRO A 511 -1.91 23.71 21.65
C PRO A 511 -3.43 23.87 21.56
N VAL A 512 -4.02 24.51 22.57
CA VAL A 512 -5.49 24.64 22.65
C VAL A 512 -5.96 25.90 21.95
N SER A 513 -5.16 26.97 22.00
CA SER A 513 -5.49 28.21 21.32
C SER A 513 -4.92 28.20 19.90
N PRO A 514 -5.67 28.66 18.88
CA PRO A 514 -5.16 28.76 17.51
C PRO A 514 -4.00 29.75 17.38
N ASN A 515 -3.92 30.74 18.28
CA ASN A 515 -2.86 31.76 18.31
C ASN A 515 -1.57 31.28 19.00
N GLU A 516 -1.48 30.00 19.36
CA GLU A 516 -0.27 29.42 19.95
C GLU A 516 0.63 28.84 18.88
N SER A 517 1.92 28.81 19.14
CA SER A 517 2.88 28.27 18.19
C SER A 517 3.28 26.83 18.53
N ALA A 518 3.49 26.03 17.50
CA ALA A 518 4.09 24.71 17.64
C ALA A 518 4.99 24.37 16.44
N ILE A 519 6.09 23.67 16.74
CA ILE A 519 7.01 23.11 15.75
C ILE A 519 7.14 21.62 16.03
N LEU A 520 6.71 20.80 15.07
CA LEU A 520 6.86 19.34 15.10
C LEU A 520 7.93 18.92 14.09
N THR A 521 9.07 18.43 14.60
CA THR A 521 10.23 18.14 13.75
C THR A 521 11.09 17.00 14.28
N THR A 522 11.98 16.50 13.43
CA THR A 522 12.98 15.48 13.77
C THR A 522 14.37 16.11 13.77
N LEU A 523 15.02 16.09 14.92
CA LEU A 523 16.31 16.71 15.15
C LEU A 523 17.44 15.69 15.01
N PRO A 524 18.52 16.00 14.29
CA PRO A 524 19.75 15.22 14.37
C PRO A 524 20.24 15.04 15.82
N SER A 525 20.87 13.91 16.11
CA SER A 525 21.52 13.68 17.41
C SER A 525 22.83 12.90 17.22
N ASN A 526 23.63 12.84 18.29
CA ASN A 526 24.79 11.97 18.38
C ASN A 526 25.07 11.64 19.86
N GLU A 527 25.98 10.69 20.10
CA GLU A 527 26.35 10.22 21.45
C GLU A 527 26.89 11.35 22.36
N THR A 528 27.52 12.37 21.79
CA THR A 528 28.04 13.53 22.55
C THR A 528 26.97 14.56 22.90
N GLY A 529 25.85 14.57 22.15
CA GLY A 529 24.77 15.53 22.22
C GLY A 529 24.87 16.64 21.16
N VAL A 530 23.73 17.00 20.58
CA VAL A 530 23.56 18.14 19.67
C VAL A 530 22.71 19.19 20.36
N ALA A 531 23.23 20.43 20.39
CA ALA A 531 22.56 21.56 21.02
C ALA A 531 21.62 22.28 20.03
N TYR A 532 20.46 22.67 20.54
CA TYR A 532 19.43 23.42 19.85
C TYR A 532 19.01 24.63 20.66
N THR A 533 18.61 25.70 19.97
CA THR A 533 18.10 26.92 20.60
C THR A 533 16.68 27.17 20.12
N VAL A 534 15.77 27.40 21.06
CA VAL A 534 14.40 27.81 20.80
C VAL A 534 14.21 29.22 21.34
N VAL A 535 13.63 30.09 20.51
CA VAL A 535 13.36 31.48 20.86
C VAL A 535 11.85 31.69 20.81
N LEU A 536 11.29 32.20 21.89
CA LEU A 536 9.88 32.55 22.00
C LEU A 536 9.74 34.08 22.08
N ARG A 537 8.97 34.64 21.16
CA ARG A 537 8.71 36.08 21.02
C ARG A 537 7.21 36.34 20.96
N GLY A 538 6.79 37.56 21.29
CA GLY A 538 5.46 38.01 20.92
C GLY A 538 5.42 38.52 19.49
N ARG A 539 4.42 38.09 18.72
CA ARG A 539 4.17 38.61 17.37
C ARG A 539 4.04 40.14 17.41
N ALA A 540 4.65 40.80 16.43
CA ALA A 540 4.74 42.26 16.33
C ALA A 540 5.30 42.97 17.59
N GLY A 541 6.15 42.28 18.37
CA GLY A 541 6.76 42.85 19.58
C GLY A 541 5.79 42.98 20.76
N SER A 542 4.78 42.12 20.81
CA SER A 542 3.95 41.95 22.01
C SER A 542 4.78 41.36 23.16
N THR A 543 4.35 41.64 24.38
CA THR A 543 5.02 41.25 25.62
C THR A 543 4.04 40.52 26.52
N GLY A 544 4.53 39.66 27.39
CA GLY A 544 3.69 38.92 28.34
C GLY A 544 4.32 37.61 28.78
N VAL A 545 3.63 36.90 29.66
CA VAL A 545 4.09 35.60 30.16
C VAL A 545 3.93 34.55 29.07
N GLY A 546 5.04 33.89 28.71
CA GLY A 546 5.08 32.78 27.75
C GLY A 546 5.69 31.52 28.35
N LEU A 547 5.31 30.37 27.82
CA LEU A 547 5.81 29.05 28.21
C LEU A 547 6.36 28.34 26.96
N VAL A 548 7.63 27.93 27.02
CA VAL A 548 8.20 26.99 26.04
C VAL A 548 8.20 25.59 26.62
N GLU A 549 7.77 24.63 25.82
CA GLU A 549 7.84 23.21 26.14
C GLU A 549 8.51 22.44 25.01
N VAL A 550 9.29 21.42 25.36
CA VAL A 550 9.82 20.43 24.42
C VAL A 550 9.39 19.05 24.89
N TYR A 551 8.57 18.38 24.08
CA TYR A 551 8.11 17.02 24.34
C TYR A 551 8.88 16.01 23.52
N ASP A 552 9.23 14.90 24.18
CA ASP A 552 9.76 13.71 23.56
C ASP A 552 8.62 12.86 22.98
N LEU A 553 8.60 12.73 21.65
CA LEU A 553 7.62 11.95 20.88
C LEU A 553 8.14 10.57 20.44
N ASP A 554 9.40 10.25 20.67
CA ASP A 554 10.03 9.00 20.25
C ASP A 554 10.73 8.35 21.44
N ARG A 555 9.92 7.84 22.37
CA ARG A 555 10.37 7.36 23.68
C ARG A 555 11.12 6.03 23.61
N ASP A 556 11.05 5.32 22.49
CA ASP A 556 11.74 4.04 22.31
C ASP A 556 13.11 4.20 21.64
N SER A 557 13.44 5.41 21.17
CA SER A 557 14.77 5.76 20.68
C SER A 557 15.80 5.84 21.81
N ASP A 558 17.05 5.50 21.48
CA ASP A 558 18.20 5.68 22.39
C ASP A 558 18.51 7.16 22.64
N SER A 559 18.04 8.05 21.76
CA SER A 559 18.18 9.49 21.91
C SER A 559 17.22 10.09 22.92
N GLN A 560 17.72 11.00 23.76
CA GLN A 560 17.00 11.60 24.87
C GLN A 560 17.20 13.12 24.90
N LEU A 561 16.24 13.83 25.50
CA LEU A 561 16.44 15.21 25.94
C LEU A 561 17.31 15.21 27.20
N ALA A 562 18.45 15.92 27.14
CA ALA A 562 19.42 15.90 28.23
C ALA A 562 19.25 17.06 29.23
N ASN A 563 18.71 18.20 28.80
CA ASN A 563 18.53 19.39 29.63
C ASN A 563 17.54 20.37 29.01
N ILE A 564 17.09 21.33 29.81
CA ILE A 564 16.66 22.66 29.35
C ILE A 564 17.48 23.73 30.09
N SER A 565 17.90 24.75 29.38
CA SER A 565 18.50 25.96 29.95
C SER A 565 17.78 27.17 29.38
N THR A 566 17.28 28.07 30.21
CA THR A 566 16.57 29.26 29.72
C THR A 566 17.28 30.53 30.15
N ARG A 567 17.47 31.45 29.20
CA ARG A 567 17.77 32.85 29.46
C ARG A 567 16.49 33.66 29.30
N GLY A 568 16.14 34.42 30.32
CA GLY A 568 14.98 35.31 30.33
C GLY A 568 15.05 36.26 31.52
N PHE A 569 14.17 37.26 31.54
CA PHE A 569 14.08 38.22 32.65
C PHE A 569 13.19 37.66 33.75
N ALA A 570 13.73 37.51 34.95
CA ALA A 570 12.95 37.18 36.14
C ALA A 570 12.33 38.46 36.72
N GLN A 571 11.01 38.47 36.90
CA GLN A 571 10.26 39.56 37.51
C GLN A 571 9.48 39.03 38.74
N ALA A 572 8.74 39.92 39.41
CA ALA A 572 7.82 39.55 40.49
C ALA A 572 6.54 38.88 39.96
N ASP A 573 5.74 38.32 40.88
CA ASP A 573 4.41 37.76 40.63
C ASP A 573 4.41 36.70 39.51
N ASP A 574 3.54 36.84 38.50
CA ASP A 574 3.44 35.90 37.39
C ASP A 574 4.67 35.90 36.48
N GLY A 575 5.56 36.89 36.60
CA GLY A 575 6.78 37.06 35.79
C GLY A 575 8.03 36.34 36.31
N VAL A 576 7.91 35.48 37.33
CA VAL A 576 9.01 34.62 37.79
C VAL A 576 9.41 33.58 36.73
N ILE A 577 10.68 33.17 36.73
CA ILE A 577 11.14 32.05 35.89
C ILE A 577 10.78 30.73 36.58
N ILE A 578 10.01 29.89 35.89
CA ILE A 578 9.64 28.54 36.37
C ILE A 578 10.12 27.50 35.37
N GLY A 579 11.11 26.69 35.76
CA GLY A 579 11.52 25.51 35.01
C GLY A 579 10.67 24.29 35.40
N GLY A 580 10.17 23.56 34.40
CA GLY A 580 9.42 22.32 34.56
C GLY A 580 10.11 21.15 33.85
N LEU A 581 9.86 19.95 34.35
CA LEU A 581 10.26 18.71 33.68
C LEU A 581 9.32 17.58 34.06
N ILE A 582 9.09 16.65 33.13
CA ILE A 582 8.40 15.39 33.39
C ILE A 582 9.42 14.26 33.25
N VAL A 583 9.60 13.48 34.31
CA VAL A 583 10.40 12.24 34.26
C VAL A 583 9.45 11.08 33.95
N SER A 584 9.81 10.27 32.97
CA SER A 584 9.16 8.98 32.69
C SER A 584 10.13 7.83 32.99
N GLY A 585 9.59 6.64 33.21
CA GLY A 585 10.32 5.47 33.71
C GLY A 585 10.08 5.24 35.21
N THR A 586 10.54 4.10 35.73
CA THR A 586 10.28 3.71 37.13
C THR A 586 11.44 3.98 38.09
N ASP A 587 12.68 4.15 37.60
CA ASP A 587 13.80 4.47 38.49
C ASP A 587 13.90 5.97 38.74
N ALA A 588 14.61 6.37 39.79
CA ALA A 588 14.88 7.77 40.06
C ALA A 588 15.89 8.35 39.05
N ARG A 589 15.56 9.48 38.39
CA ARG A 589 16.52 10.28 37.61
C ARG A 589 17.20 11.29 38.54
N LYS A 590 18.54 11.26 38.60
CA LYS A 590 19.29 12.38 39.18
C LYS A 590 19.21 13.57 38.22
N VAL A 591 18.74 14.71 38.73
CA VAL A 591 18.69 15.98 38.01
C VAL A 591 19.49 17.03 38.76
N ILE A 592 20.08 17.97 38.01
CA ILE A 592 20.72 19.16 38.57
C ILE A 592 19.88 20.36 38.14
N LEU A 593 19.40 21.13 39.10
CA LEU A 593 18.76 22.43 38.86
C LEU A 593 19.77 23.52 39.24
N ARG A 594 20.04 24.44 38.32
CA ARG A 594 20.97 25.55 38.53
C ARG A 594 20.35 26.84 38.03
N ALA A 595 20.30 27.85 38.87
CA ALA A 595 20.03 29.23 38.49
C ALA A 595 21.34 30.02 38.50
N ILE A 596 21.51 30.91 37.53
CA ILE A 596 22.62 31.87 37.45
C ILE A 596 22.00 33.21 37.09
N GLY A 597 22.27 34.23 37.89
CA GLY A 597 21.77 35.60 37.73
C GLY A 597 22.90 36.60 37.77
#